data_AF-E3MGT0-F1
#
_entry.id   AF-E3MGT0-F1
#
_cell.length_a   1.000
_cell.length_b   1.000
_cell.length_c   1.000
_cell.angle_alpha   90.00
_cell.angle_beta   90.00
_cell.angle_gamma   90.00
#
_symmetry.space_group_name_H-M   'P 1'
#
loop_
_entity.id
_entity.type
_entity.pdbx_description
1 polymer ?
#
loop_
_entity_poly.entity_id
_entity_poly.type
_entity_poly.pdbx_seq_one_letter_code
_entity_poly.pdbx_strand_id
1 'polypeptide(L)'
;MGNSLAWFSSAPQDDFPLVSEQITFNQSLGIQPNSPITLIRVSGKLENRTESLALELEFDEPSATIKKLIRIDYKPRLPSGCLVEWYQDSTFKEKVLDNQTFSDALYESLDIILRRQKSPLETFEVNFPVSNFYVSGSTDRLPVAMDLLNNIKKSLEFRRHPLQVENLIVKESGGSQLLKILPFLDAAILKSIDIEDPRRAYDFYQLPLVVILDQWKNARKLRIENYRMVMSVEQLKHFDEIHLDYWEFSVEDVVELKKAFLKSYGSKTHWKLMLPEFTDNSNLQEELIDKFKNPFYVETPEEGRKWFFKFEGTMEVLSIQLTSRHLSLERIAMEKVPEEGRKFIQFDSETQINY
;
A
#
# COMPACT_ATOMS: atom_id res chain seq x y z
N MET A 1 -15.02 -40.90 -3.49
CA MET A 1 -14.69 -41.19 -4.90
C MET A 1 -15.31 -40.13 -5.77
N GLY A 2 -14.54 -39.53 -6.68
CA GLY A 2 -15.05 -38.87 -7.88
C GLY A 2 -15.29 -37.35 -7.79
N ASN A 3 -14.31 -36.61 -8.32
CA ASN A 3 -14.45 -35.34 -9.04
C ASN A 3 -14.93 -34.08 -8.30
N SER A 4 -13.97 -33.31 -7.80
CA SER A 4 -14.11 -31.86 -7.59
C SER A 4 -12.73 -31.25 -7.84
N LEU A 5 -12.57 -30.50 -8.92
CA LEU A 5 -11.41 -29.72 -9.40
C LEU A 5 -11.06 -29.92 -10.89
N ALA A 6 -11.87 -30.64 -11.68
CA ALA A 6 -11.68 -30.76 -13.12
C ALA A 6 -12.14 -29.52 -13.94
N TRP A 7 -12.56 -28.42 -13.30
CA TRP A 7 -13.28 -27.32 -13.98
C TRP A 7 -12.46 -26.06 -14.28
N PHE A 8 -11.17 -26.02 -13.93
CA PHE A 8 -10.33 -24.86 -14.28
C PHE A 8 -9.85 -24.83 -15.73
N SER A 9 -10.13 -25.88 -16.51
CA SER A 9 -9.74 -25.96 -17.92
C SER A 9 -10.88 -26.54 -18.75
N SER A 10 -11.83 -25.69 -19.12
CA SER A 10 -12.59 -25.78 -20.38
C SER A 10 -13.71 -24.73 -20.41
N ALA A 11 -13.53 -23.65 -21.17
CA ALA A 11 -14.62 -23.05 -21.95
C ALA A 11 -14.10 -21.94 -22.91
N PRO A 12 -14.71 -21.82 -24.10
CA PRO A 12 -14.25 -21.01 -25.22
C PRO A 12 -14.54 -19.51 -25.07
N GLN A 13 -13.88 -18.72 -25.93
CA GLN A 13 -14.21 -17.32 -26.19
C GLN A 13 -15.66 -17.16 -26.66
N ASP A 14 -16.25 -16.05 -26.21
CA ASP A 14 -17.46 -15.34 -26.65
C ASP A 14 -18.79 -15.56 -25.91
N ASP A 15 -19.27 -14.41 -25.42
CA ASP A 15 -20.58 -13.97 -24.91
C ASP A 15 -21.26 -14.61 -23.68
N PHE A 16 -21.69 -13.70 -22.78
CA PHE A 16 -22.23 -13.83 -21.41
C PHE A 16 -23.25 -14.96 -21.15
N PRO A 17 -23.17 -15.63 -19.98
CA PRO A 17 -23.80 -15.10 -18.76
C PRO A 17 -22.85 -15.06 -17.54
N LEU A 18 -22.43 -13.86 -17.17
CA LEU A 18 -21.32 -13.59 -16.25
C LEU A 18 -21.60 -13.74 -14.74
N VAL A 19 -22.85 -13.97 -14.33
CA VAL A 19 -23.24 -14.08 -12.90
C VAL A 19 -23.13 -15.52 -12.42
N SER A 20 -23.51 -16.49 -13.25
CA SER A 20 -23.46 -17.93 -12.91
C SER A 20 -22.03 -18.44 -12.67
N GLU A 21 -21.03 -17.84 -13.31
CA GLU A 21 -19.63 -18.27 -13.16
C GLU A 21 -19.02 -17.86 -11.81
N GLN A 22 -19.30 -16.65 -11.32
CA GLN A 22 -18.82 -16.20 -10.00
C GLN A 22 -19.54 -16.95 -8.88
N ILE A 23 -20.83 -17.24 -9.07
CA ILE A 23 -21.58 -18.14 -8.18
C ILE A 23 -20.91 -19.53 -8.13
N THR A 24 -20.58 -20.10 -9.29
CA THR A 24 -19.92 -21.43 -9.36
C THR A 24 -18.55 -21.41 -8.70
N PHE A 25 -17.77 -20.34 -8.90
CA PHE A 25 -16.48 -20.15 -8.24
C PHE A 25 -16.61 -20.10 -6.71
N ASN A 26 -17.49 -19.24 -6.18
CA ASN A 26 -17.73 -19.14 -4.74
C ASN A 26 -18.23 -20.46 -4.14
N GLN A 27 -19.15 -21.14 -4.82
CA GLN A 27 -19.66 -22.44 -4.40
C GLN A 27 -18.57 -23.50 -4.32
N SER A 28 -17.63 -23.53 -5.29
CA SER A 28 -16.49 -24.46 -5.28
C SER A 28 -15.57 -24.26 -4.07
N LEU A 29 -15.55 -23.04 -3.53
CA LEU A 29 -14.79 -22.64 -2.35
C LEU A 29 -15.61 -22.74 -1.05
N GLY A 30 -16.83 -23.27 -1.08
CA GLY A 30 -17.71 -23.32 0.09
C GLY A 30 -18.10 -21.93 0.64
N ILE A 31 -18.13 -20.93 -0.24
CA ILE A 31 -18.55 -19.55 0.06
C ILE A 31 -20.00 -19.35 -0.37
N GLN A 32 -20.74 -18.49 0.34
CA GLN A 32 -22.09 -18.12 -0.05
C GLN A 32 -22.13 -17.62 -1.52
N PRO A 33 -23.17 -18.00 -2.28
CA PRO A 33 -23.39 -17.46 -3.61
C PRO A 33 -23.38 -15.93 -3.59
N ASN A 34 -22.60 -15.32 -4.48
CA ASN A 34 -22.47 -13.86 -4.65
C ASN A 34 -21.71 -13.08 -3.57
N SER A 35 -21.09 -13.71 -2.56
CA SER A 35 -20.15 -13.00 -1.70
C SER A 35 -19.00 -12.40 -2.52
N PRO A 36 -18.82 -11.06 -2.52
CA PRO A 36 -17.74 -10.44 -3.28
C PRO A 36 -16.42 -10.69 -2.56
N ILE A 37 -15.35 -10.88 -3.34
CA ILE A 37 -13.99 -10.84 -2.80
C ILE A 37 -13.69 -9.38 -2.48
N THR A 38 -13.24 -9.11 -1.25
CA THR A 38 -12.82 -7.79 -0.77
C THR A 38 -11.31 -7.64 -0.67
N LEU A 39 -10.60 -8.75 -0.42
CA LEU A 39 -9.14 -8.76 -0.38
C LEU A 39 -8.60 -9.86 -1.27
N ILE A 40 -7.58 -9.51 -2.05
CA ILE A 40 -6.67 -10.46 -2.69
C ILE A 40 -5.28 -10.15 -2.17
N ARG A 41 -4.64 -11.12 -1.52
CA ARG A 41 -3.24 -11.02 -1.11
C ARG A 41 -2.44 -12.15 -1.71
N VAL A 42 -1.37 -11.79 -2.39
CA VAL A 42 -0.35 -12.74 -2.85
C VAL A 42 0.87 -12.54 -1.97
N SER A 43 1.36 -13.60 -1.35
CA SER A 43 2.53 -13.51 -0.47
C SER A 43 3.56 -14.59 -0.66
N GLY A 44 4.80 -14.27 -0.31
CA GLY A 44 5.93 -15.19 -0.28
C GLY A 44 6.41 -15.44 1.14
N LYS A 45 6.70 -16.70 1.47
CA LYS A 45 7.30 -17.07 2.75
C LYS A 45 8.48 -18.02 2.58
N LEU A 46 9.42 -17.92 3.52
CA LEU A 46 10.51 -18.87 3.70
C LEU A 46 10.39 -19.45 5.10
N GLU A 47 10.01 -20.73 5.18
CA GLU A 47 9.82 -21.44 6.44
C GLU A 47 10.60 -22.75 6.40
N ASN A 48 11.42 -23.03 7.43
CA ASN A 48 12.26 -24.23 7.49
C ASN A 48 13.08 -24.48 6.20
N ARG A 49 13.68 -23.41 5.63
CA ARG A 49 14.42 -23.41 4.36
C ARG A 49 13.58 -23.80 3.13
N THR A 50 12.26 -23.83 3.26
CA THR A 50 11.32 -24.10 2.17
C THR A 50 10.65 -22.81 1.77
N GLU A 51 10.87 -22.44 0.53
CA GLU A 51 10.21 -21.35 -0.15
C GLU A 51 8.80 -21.75 -0.52
N SER A 52 7.81 -20.91 -0.25
CA SER A 52 6.44 -21.15 -0.69
C SER A 52 5.71 -19.85 -0.95
N LEU A 53 4.67 -19.95 -1.77
CA LEU A 53 3.79 -18.85 -2.08
C LEU A 53 2.43 -19.09 -1.46
N ALA A 54 1.68 -18.02 -1.24
CA ALA A 54 0.32 -18.11 -0.77
C ALA A 54 -0.59 -17.11 -1.47
N LEU A 55 -1.82 -17.53 -1.66
CA LEU A 55 -2.93 -16.71 -2.12
C LEU A 55 -3.97 -16.66 -1.01
N GLU A 56 -4.28 -15.47 -0.54
CA GLU A 56 -5.32 -15.23 0.45
C GLU A 56 -6.45 -14.43 -0.18
N LEU A 57 -7.68 -14.86 0.10
CA LEU A 57 -8.92 -14.26 -0.39
C LEU A 57 -9.84 -14.00 0.79
N GLU A 58 -10.25 -12.75 0.95
CA GLU A 58 -11.29 -12.38 1.91
C GLU A 58 -12.61 -12.11 1.19
N PHE A 59 -13.71 -12.55 1.79
CA PHE A 59 -15.04 -12.40 1.25
C PHE A 59 -15.95 -11.69 2.24
N ASP A 60 -16.74 -10.74 1.75
CA ASP A 60 -17.85 -10.19 2.52
C ASP A 60 -18.99 -11.20 2.56
N GLU A 61 -19.45 -11.50 3.77
CA GLU A 61 -20.66 -12.30 4.00
C GLU A 61 -21.71 -11.42 4.69
N PRO A 62 -22.82 -11.07 4.00
CA PRO A 62 -23.84 -10.17 4.54
C PRO A 62 -24.47 -10.65 5.86
N SER A 63 -24.44 -11.96 6.12
CA SER A 63 -24.99 -12.59 7.32
C SER A 63 -23.97 -12.79 8.44
N ALA A 64 -22.68 -12.48 8.21
CA ALA A 64 -21.61 -12.75 9.16
C ALA A 64 -21.00 -11.45 9.71
N THR A 65 -20.71 -11.43 11.00
CA THR A 65 -20.00 -10.31 11.65
C THR A 65 -18.50 -10.31 11.33
N ILE A 66 -17.99 -11.44 10.82
CA ILE A 66 -16.56 -11.65 10.52
C ILE A 66 -16.47 -12.05 9.05
N LYS A 67 -15.58 -11.39 8.32
CA LYS A 67 -15.30 -11.71 6.92
C LYS A 67 -14.66 -13.09 6.81
N LYS A 68 -14.98 -13.80 5.74
CA LYS A 68 -14.49 -15.15 5.53
C LYS A 68 -13.14 -15.12 4.83
N LEU A 69 -12.14 -15.79 5.39
CA LEU A 69 -10.78 -15.87 4.83
C LEU A 69 -10.50 -17.27 4.30
N ILE A 70 -10.03 -17.32 3.06
CA ILE A 70 -9.44 -18.51 2.45
C ILE A 70 -7.95 -18.25 2.25
N ARG A 71 -7.13 -19.21 2.67
CA ARG A 71 -5.69 -19.22 2.35
C ARG A 71 -5.35 -20.48 1.55
N ILE A 72 -4.62 -20.30 0.46
CA ILE A 72 -4.10 -21.38 -0.38
C ILE A 72 -2.58 -21.26 -0.42
N ASP A 73 -1.88 -22.24 0.15
CA ASP A 73 -0.42 -22.33 0.12
C ASP A 73 0.03 -23.21 -1.06
N TYR A 74 1.03 -22.74 -1.80
CA TYR A 74 1.67 -23.44 -2.91
C TYR A 74 3.13 -23.71 -2.52
N LYS A 75 3.42 -24.97 -2.21
CA LYS A 75 4.73 -25.42 -1.72
C LYS A 75 5.43 -26.27 -2.78
N PRO A 76 6.76 -26.16 -2.93
CA PRO A 76 7.53 -27.02 -3.80
C PRO A 76 7.49 -28.47 -3.30
N ARG A 77 7.46 -29.42 -4.24
CA ARG A 77 7.60 -30.85 -3.96
C ARG A 77 8.80 -31.40 -4.70
N LEU A 78 9.58 -32.25 -4.04
CA LEU A 78 10.73 -32.94 -4.62
C LEU A 78 10.30 -34.30 -5.20
N PRO A 79 10.89 -34.76 -6.34
CA PRO A 79 11.90 -34.06 -7.15
C PRO A 79 11.31 -32.96 -8.06
N SER A 80 10.00 -32.99 -8.31
CA SER A 80 9.26 -31.96 -9.04
C SER A 80 7.79 -31.93 -8.59
N GLY A 81 7.13 -30.80 -8.79
CA GLY A 81 5.70 -30.62 -8.55
C GLY A 81 5.39 -29.56 -7.48
N CYS A 82 4.10 -29.44 -7.18
CA CYS A 82 3.56 -28.52 -6.20
C CYS A 82 2.60 -29.25 -5.25
N LEU A 83 2.77 -29.01 -3.95
CA LEU A 83 1.77 -29.32 -2.94
C LEU A 83 0.92 -28.06 -2.73
N VAL A 84 -0.37 -28.18 -3.00
CA VAL A 84 -1.36 -27.14 -2.76
C VAL A 84 -2.10 -27.48 -1.48
N GLU A 85 -2.05 -26.60 -0.50
CA GLU A 85 -2.78 -26.72 0.75
C GLU A 85 -3.82 -25.61 0.84
N TRP A 86 -5.04 -25.97 1.25
CA TRP A 86 -6.16 -25.06 1.37
C TRP A 86 -6.64 -25.01 2.81
N TYR A 87 -6.76 -23.80 3.32
CA TYR A 87 -7.18 -23.48 4.68
C TYR A 87 -8.41 -22.58 4.62
N GLN A 88 -9.47 -23.02 5.29
CA GLN A 88 -10.71 -22.25 5.44
C GLN A 88 -11.34 -22.59 6.78
N ASP A 89 -11.42 -21.64 7.70
CA ASP A 89 -11.91 -21.84 9.07
C ASP A 89 -11.17 -23.00 9.76
N SER A 90 -11.87 -24.10 10.09
CA SER A 90 -11.30 -25.33 10.66
C SER A 90 -11.06 -26.42 9.59
N THR A 91 -11.28 -26.11 8.32
CA THR A 91 -11.14 -27.04 7.19
C THR A 91 -9.74 -26.97 6.60
N PHE A 92 -9.13 -28.13 6.42
CA PHE A 92 -7.89 -28.33 5.70
C PHE A 92 -8.09 -29.30 4.54
N LYS A 93 -7.58 -28.97 3.35
CA LYS A 93 -7.46 -29.89 2.22
C LYS A 93 -6.10 -29.75 1.57
N GLU A 94 -5.62 -30.81 0.95
CA GLU A 94 -4.40 -30.78 0.17
C GLU A 94 -4.56 -31.49 -1.18
N LYS A 95 -3.74 -31.08 -2.14
CA LYS A 95 -3.65 -31.70 -3.45
C LYS A 95 -2.22 -31.62 -3.96
N VAL A 96 -1.80 -32.67 -4.64
CA VAL A 96 -0.51 -32.73 -5.32
C VAL A 96 -0.69 -32.47 -6.81
N LEU A 97 0.21 -31.67 -7.37
CA LEU A 97 0.35 -31.37 -8.80
C LEU A 97 1.74 -31.82 -9.25
N ASP A 98 1.86 -32.98 -9.90
CA ASP A 98 3.17 -33.61 -10.14
C ASP A 98 4.03 -32.91 -11.22
N ASN A 99 3.41 -32.21 -12.18
CA ASN A 99 4.07 -31.62 -13.35
C ASN A 99 3.99 -30.09 -13.42
N GLN A 100 3.85 -29.42 -12.28
CA GLN A 100 3.65 -27.98 -12.22
C GLN A 100 4.51 -27.36 -11.11
N THR A 101 5.15 -26.23 -11.39
CA THR A 101 5.87 -25.50 -10.34
C THR A 101 4.87 -24.80 -9.41
N PHE A 102 5.28 -24.53 -8.18
CA PHE A 102 4.42 -23.84 -7.22
C PHE A 102 4.10 -22.39 -7.63
N SER A 103 4.99 -21.74 -8.40
CA SER A 103 4.73 -20.41 -8.99
C SER A 103 3.69 -20.45 -10.10
N ASP A 104 3.78 -21.44 -11.00
CA ASP A 104 2.80 -21.61 -12.08
C ASP A 104 1.42 -21.93 -11.51
N ALA A 105 1.36 -22.82 -10.51
CA ALA A 105 0.10 -23.22 -9.86
C ALA A 105 -0.59 -22.04 -9.16
N LEU A 106 0.18 -21.17 -8.50
CA LEU A 106 -0.38 -19.94 -7.93
C LEU A 106 -0.87 -19.01 -9.04
N TYR A 107 -0.05 -18.79 -10.08
CA TYR A 107 -0.40 -17.86 -11.14
C TYR A 107 -1.69 -18.27 -11.85
N GLU A 108 -1.89 -19.54 -12.19
CA GLU A 108 -3.14 -20.01 -12.81
C GLU A 108 -4.36 -19.67 -11.94
N SER A 109 -4.25 -19.92 -10.63
CA SER A 109 -5.32 -19.61 -9.69
C SER A 109 -5.59 -18.10 -9.61
N LEU A 110 -4.52 -17.31 -9.50
CA LEU A 110 -4.59 -15.86 -9.42
C LEU A 110 -5.11 -15.22 -10.72
N ASP A 111 -4.70 -15.70 -11.89
CA ASP A 111 -5.13 -15.21 -13.20
C ASP A 111 -6.63 -15.38 -13.37
N ILE A 112 -7.17 -16.54 -12.99
CA ILE A 112 -8.62 -16.81 -13.00
C ILE A 112 -9.36 -15.81 -12.10
N ILE A 113 -8.85 -15.58 -10.88
CA ILE A 113 -9.47 -14.66 -9.92
C ILE A 113 -9.41 -13.22 -10.43
N LEU A 114 -8.22 -12.75 -10.82
CA LEU A 114 -8.02 -11.39 -11.31
C LEU A 114 -8.83 -11.11 -12.57
N ARG A 115 -9.01 -12.06 -13.50
CA ARG A 115 -9.87 -11.86 -14.68
C ARG A 115 -11.35 -11.80 -14.34
N ARG A 116 -11.78 -12.51 -13.29
CA ARG A 116 -13.19 -12.63 -12.89
C ARG A 116 -13.61 -11.59 -11.84
N GLN A 117 -12.66 -10.89 -11.22
CA GLN A 117 -12.93 -9.87 -10.22
C GLN A 117 -13.62 -8.64 -10.84
N LYS A 118 -14.90 -8.45 -10.51
CA LYS A 118 -15.73 -7.33 -10.99
C LYS A 118 -16.11 -6.35 -9.89
N SER A 119 -16.32 -6.84 -8.68
CA SER A 119 -16.58 -5.98 -7.53
C SER A 119 -15.29 -5.24 -7.15
N PRO A 120 -15.40 -4.00 -6.63
CA PRO A 120 -14.27 -3.32 -6.03
C PRO A 120 -13.63 -4.18 -4.94
N LEU A 121 -12.31 -4.24 -4.94
CA LEU A 121 -11.52 -4.76 -3.84
C LEU A 121 -11.31 -3.64 -2.83
N GLU A 122 -11.51 -3.94 -1.55
CA GLU A 122 -11.01 -3.09 -0.48
C GLU A 122 -9.49 -3.08 -0.50
N THR A 123 -8.84 -4.23 -0.67
CA THR A 123 -7.38 -4.34 -0.67
C THR A 123 -6.86 -5.27 -1.76
N PHE A 124 -5.84 -4.82 -2.48
CA PHE A 124 -4.99 -5.71 -3.27
C PHE A 124 -3.56 -5.63 -2.73
N GLU A 125 -3.05 -6.75 -2.22
CA GLU A 125 -1.73 -6.82 -1.59
C GLU A 125 -0.80 -7.79 -2.32
N VAL A 126 0.42 -7.32 -2.59
CA VAL A 126 1.52 -8.13 -3.14
C VAL A 126 2.71 -8.05 -2.19
N ASN A 127 3.03 -9.16 -1.53
CA ASN A 127 3.93 -9.18 -0.38
C ASN A 127 5.01 -10.26 -0.50
N PHE A 128 6.18 -9.87 -1.00
CA PHE A 128 7.33 -10.76 -1.20
C PHE A 128 8.55 -10.26 -0.43
N PRO A 129 8.61 -10.50 0.89
CA PRO A 129 9.72 -10.05 1.72
C PRO A 129 10.94 -10.97 1.66
N VAL A 130 10.82 -12.10 0.96
CA VAL A 130 11.86 -13.13 0.89
C VAL A 130 12.92 -12.73 -0.15
N SER A 131 14.10 -12.31 0.31
CA SER A 131 15.22 -11.91 -0.58
C SER A 131 15.60 -12.97 -1.62
N ASN A 132 15.50 -14.26 -1.27
CA ASN A 132 15.81 -15.35 -2.20
C ASN A 132 14.90 -15.38 -3.43
N PHE A 133 13.68 -14.86 -3.34
CA PHE A 133 12.75 -14.82 -4.47
C PHE A 133 13.21 -13.86 -5.59
N TYR A 134 14.24 -13.05 -5.31
CA TYR A 134 14.85 -12.11 -6.24
C TYR A 134 16.21 -12.58 -6.76
N VAL A 135 16.67 -13.77 -6.34
CA VAL A 135 17.91 -14.39 -6.83
C VAL A 135 17.55 -15.50 -7.80
N SER A 136 18.23 -15.55 -8.95
CA SER A 136 18.11 -16.68 -9.85
C SER A 136 19.21 -17.72 -9.59
N GLY A 137 18.82 -18.99 -9.48
CA GLY A 137 19.75 -20.12 -9.37
C GLY A 137 20.40 -20.53 -10.70
N SER A 138 19.96 -19.96 -11.83
CA SER A 138 20.47 -20.28 -13.18
C SER A 138 20.34 -19.05 -14.09
N THR A 139 21.27 -18.82 -15.00
CA THR A 139 21.27 -17.62 -15.89
C THR A 139 20.01 -17.47 -16.75
N ASP A 140 19.28 -18.55 -17.01
CA ASP A 140 18.18 -18.56 -17.98
C ASP A 140 16.79 -18.45 -17.36
N ARG A 141 16.67 -18.48 -16.02
CA ARG A 141 15.38 -18.37 -15.34
C ARG A 141 15.26 -17.04 -14.60
N LEU A 142 14.09 -16.43 -14.71
CA LEU A 142 13.77 -15.23 -13.95
C LEU A 142 13.51 -15.61 -12.47
N PRO A 143 13.86 -14.75 -11.48
CA PRO A 143 13.52 -15.00 -10.09
C PRO A 143 11.99 -15.12 -9.87
N VAL A 144 11.58 -15.93 -8.90
CA VAL A 144 10.16 -16.26 -8.63
C VAL A 144 9.29 -15.01 -8.45
N ALA A 145 9.77 -14.02 -7.69
CA ALA A 145 9.01 -12.78 -7.48
C ALA A 145 8.81 -12.01 -8.79
N MET A 146 9.87 -11.89 -9.60
CA MET A 146 9.85 -11.17 -10.87
C MET A 146 8.95 -11.85 -11.91
N ASP A 147 8.96 -13.19 -11.96
CA ASP A 147 8.07 -13.95 -12.83
C ASP A 147 6.60 -13.78 -12.44
N LEU A 148 6.29 -13.93 -11.15
CA LEU A 148 4.94 -13.75 -10.65
C LEU A 148 4.42 -12.32 -10.86
N LEU A 149 5.25 -11.29 -10.68
CA LEU A 149 4.89 -9.90 -10.94
C LEU A 149 4.64 -9.63 -12.43
N ASN A 150 5.45 -10.22 -13.32
CA ASN A 150 5.18 -10.17 -14.76
C ASN A 150 3.87 -10.87 -15.12
N ASN A 151 3.55 -11.95 -14.42
CA ASN A 151 2.33 -12.70 -14.65
C ASN A 151 1.09 -11.95 -14.12
N ILE A 152 1.18 -11.30 -12.95
CA ILE A 152 0.16 -10.36 -12.46
C ILE A 152 -0.07 -9.23 -13.47
N LYS A 153 1.01 -8.61 -13.97
CA LYS A 153 0.94 -7.57 -14.99
C LYS A 153 0.14 -8.03 -16.21
N LYS A 154 0.45 -9.21 -16.74
CA LYS A 154 -0.28 -9.80 -17.88
C LYS A 154 -1.76 -9.94 -17.54
N SER A 155 -2.12 -10.53 -16.40
CA SER A 155 -3.52 -10.70 -16.00
C SER A 155 -4.26 -9.37 -15.95
N LEU A 156 -3.63 -8.32 -15.40
CA LEU A 156 -4.21 -6.99 -15.32
C LEU A 156 -4.34 -6.32 -16.70
N GLU A 157 -3.33 -6.44 -17.56
CA GLU A 157 -3.31 -5.93 -18.94
C GLU A 157 -4.42 -6.52 -19.82
N PHE A 158 -4.75 -7.79 -19.62
CA PHE A 158 -5.81 -8.46 -20.38
C PHE A 158 -7.23 -8.10 -19.94
N ARG A 159 -7.40 -7.36 -18.84
CA ARG A 159 -8.73 -6.94 -18.40
C ARG A 159 -9.28 -5.87 -19.33
N ARG A 160 -10.57 -5.99 -19.67
CA ARG A 160 -11.30 -4.96 -20.44
C ARG A 160 -11.42 -3.63 -19.69
N HIS A 161 -11.47 -3.70 -18.36
CA HIS A 161 -11.56 -2.55 -17.47
C HIS A 161 -10.51 -2.65 -16.37
N PRO A 162 -9.92 -1.51 -15.94
CA PRO A 162 -8.99 -1.48 -14.82
C PRO A 162 -9.55 -2.21 -13.59
N LEU A 163 -8.67 -2.81 -12.80
CA LEU A 163 -9.07 -3.45 -11.56
C LEU A 163 -9.47 -2.37 -10.55
N GLN A 164 -10.69 -2.47 -10.00
CA GLN A 164 -11.17 -1.54 -8.98
C GLN A 164 -10.61 -1.95 -7.63
N VAL A 165 -9.76 -1.11 -7.05
CA VAL A 165 -9.06 -1.36 -5.79
C VAL A 165 -9.07 -0.08 -4.98
N GLU A 166 -9.48 -0.13 -3.72
CA GLU A 166 -9.40 1.02 -2.83
C GLU A 166 -8.02 1.21 -2.22
N ASN A 167 -7.37 0.12 -1.77
CA ASN A 167 -6.07 0.15 -1.12
C ASN A 167 -5.09 -0.80 -1.82
N LEU A 168 -4.02 -0.25 -2.38
CA LEU A 168 -2.92 -1.03 -2.95
C LEU A 168 -1.77 -1.13 -1.94
N ILE A 169 -1.33 -2.35 -1.65
CA ILE A 169 -0.17 -2.60 -0.79
C ILE A 169 0.86 -3.41 -1.58
N VAL A 170 2.08 -2.90 -1.69
CA VAL A 170 3.18 -3.55 -2.41
C VAL A 170 4.41 -3.62 -1.50
N LYS A 171 4.65 -4.79 -0.91
CA LYS A 171 5.83 -5.08 -0.09
C LYS A 171 6.82 -5.88 -0.92
N GLU A 172 7.68 -5.18 -1.63
CA GLU A 172 8.57 -5.79 -2.62
C GLU A 172 9.90 -5.08 -2.70
N SER A 173 10.85 -5.77 -3.30
CA SER A 173 12.25 -5.43 -3.34
C SER A 173 12.63 -4.72 -4.65
N GLY A 174 12.89 -3.41 -4.58
CA GLY A 174 13.62 -2.69 -5.63
C GLY A 174 12.78 -1.77 -6.52
N GLY A 175 11.66 -1.26 -5.98
CA GLY A 175 10.85 -0.14 -6.47
C GLY A 175 10.26 -0.25 -7.88
N SER A 176 10.64 -1.29 -8.62
CA SER A 176 10.44 -1.40 -10.07
C SER A 176 9.12 -2.05 -10.46
N GLN A 177 8.37 -2.51 -9.46
CA GLN A 177 7.23 -3.39 -9.67
C GLN A 177 5.90 -2.66 -9.47
N LEU A 178 5.90 -1.47 -8.87
CA LEU A 178 4.69 -0.65 -8.79
C LEU A 178 4.12 -0.35 -10.19
N LEU A 179 4.98 -0.06 -11.18
CA LEU A 179 4.56 0.14 -12.58
C LEU A 179 3.99 -1.11 -13.25
N LYS A 180 4.16 -2.30 -12.66
CA LYS A 180 3.55 -3.54 -13.17
C LYS A 180 2.11 -3.73 -12.68
N ILE A 181 1.67 -2.95 -11.70
CA ILE A 181 0.37 -3.08 -11.05
C ILE A 181 -0.43 -1.78 -11.17
N LEU A 182 0.13 -0.68 -10.65
CA LEU A 182 -0.56 0.59 -10.46
C LEU A 182 -1.22 1.15 -11.74
N PRO A 183 -0.58 1.13 -12.94
CA PRO A 183 -1.21 1.65 -14.16
C PRO A 183 -2.49 0.93 -14.59
N PHE A 184 -2.73 -0.29 -14.08
CA PHE A 184 -3.86 -1.13 -14.44
C PHE A 184 -5.00 -1.08 -13.41
N LEU A 185 -4.89 -0.21 -12.40
CA LEU A 185 -5.93 0.03 -11.40
C LEU A 185 -6.83 1.19 -11.80
N ASP A 186 -8.08 1.15 -11.35
CA ASP A 186 -9.04 2.24 -11.55
C ASP A 186 -8.66 3.45 -10.68
N ALA A 187 -8.18 4.53 -11.31
CA ALA A 187 -7.75 5.75 -10.65
C ALA A 187 -8.88 6.49 -9.92
N ALA A 188 -10.15 6.26 -10.26
CA ALA A 188 -11.27 6.91 -9.58
C ALA A 188 -11.63 6.21 -8.25
N ILE A 189 -11.24 4.94 -8.11
CA ILE A 189 -11.55 4.13 -6.93
C ILE A 189 -10.38 4.06 -5.96
N LEU A 190 -9.14 4.15 -6.47
CA LEU A 190 -7.93 4.04 -5.66
C LEU A 190 -7.82 5.19 -4.64
N LYS A 191 -7.83 4.83 -3.35
CA LYS A 191 -7.75 5.76 -2.21
C LYS A 191 -6.36 5.78 -1.60
N SER A 192 -5.68 4.64 -1.49
CA SER A 192 -4.37 4.53 -0.84
C SER A 192 -3.36 3.70 -1.62
N ILE A 193 -2.09 4.13 -1.52
CA ILE A 193 -0.92 3.43 -2.05
C ILE A 193 0.05 3.24 -0.89
N ASP A 194 0.38 1.98 -0.59
CA ASP A 194 1.35 1.59 0.43
C ASP A 194 2.47 0.78 -0.22
N ILE A 195 3.72 1.21 -0.02
CA ILE A 195 4.92 0.63 -0.61
C ILE A 195 5.95 0.41 0.49
N GLU A 196 6.51 -0.78 0.57
CA GLU A 196 7.54 -1.12 1.55
C GLU A 196 8.66 -1.93 0.87
N ASP A 197 9.92 -1.52 0.98
CA ASP A 197 11.06 -2.40 0.64
C ASP A 197 11.57 -3.11 1.91
N PRO A 198 11.33 -4.42 2.06
CA PRO A 198 11.78 -5.14 3.25
C PRO A 198 13.31 -5.22 3.39
N ARG A 199 14.08 -4.89 2.35
CA ARG A 199 15.55 -4.91 2.37
C ARG A 199 16.17 -3.55 2.69
N ARG A 200 15.37 -2.48 2.81
CA ARG A 200 15.87 -1.09 2.95
C ARG A 200 16.78 -0.69 1.80
N ALA A 201 16.27 -0.79 0.58
CA ALA A 201 17.04 -0.47 -0.61
C ALA A 201 17.28 1.05 -0.74
N TYR A 202 18.44 1.39 -1.30
CA TYR A 202 18.81 2.76 -1.60
C TYR A 202 18.24 3.14 -2.99
N ASP A 203 17.36 4.15 -2.97
CA ASP A 203 16.70 4.87 -4.07
C ASP A 203 15.52 4.19 -4.80
N PHE A 204 14.37 4.89 -4.83
CA PHE A 204 13.18 4.52 -5.62
C PHE A 204 13.26 5.12 -7.05
N TYR A 205 14.07 4.51 -7.92
CA TYR A 205 14.42 5.05 -9.24
C TYR A 205 13.24 5.26 -10.22
N GLN A 206 12.09 4.62 -10.01
CA GLN A 206 10.92 4.73 -10.90
C GLN A 206 9.93 5.81 -10.52
N LEU A 207 10.17 6.54 -9.43
CA LEU A 207 9.27 7.59 -8.98
C LEU A 207 8.81 8.55 -10.09
N PRO A 208 9.69 9.04 -10.99
CA PRO A 208 9.27 10.00 -12.02
C PRO A 208 8.21 9.44 -12.96
N LEU A 209 8.18 8.13 -13.17
CA LEU A 209 7.20 7.44 -14.00
C LEU A 209 5.89 7.17 -13.26
N VAL A 210 5.94 7.05 -11.94
CA VAL A 210 4.78 6.79 -11.09
C VAL A 210 3.98 8.07 -10.86
N VAL A 211 4.66 9.20 -10.59
CA VAL A 211 3.99 10.46 -10.24
C VAL A 211 3.14 11.06 -11.36
N ILE A 212 3.37 10.64 -12.61
CA ILE A 212 2.60 11.10 -13.77
C ILE A 212 1.28 10.34 -13.96
N LEU A 213 1.09 9.20 -13.27
CA LEU A 213 -0.10 8.36 -13.38
C LEU A 213 -1.31 9.01 -12.71
N ASP A 214 -2.49 8.84 -13.30
CA ASP A 214 -3.74 9.34 -12.70
C ASP A 214 -4.05 8.64 -11.37
N GLN A 215 -3.66 7.37 -11.23
CA GLN A 215 -3.79 6.61 -10.00
C GLN A 215 -3.00 7.26 -8.85
N TRP A 216 -1.80 7.77 -9.13
CA TRP A 216 -0.99 8.48 -8.14
C TRP A 216 -1.61 9.84 -7.79
N LYS A 217 -2.07 10.58 -8.80
CA LYS A 217 -2.64 11.93 -8.64
C LYS A 217 -3.99 11.94 -7.93
N ASN A 218 -4.77 10.87 -8.05
CA ASN A 218 -6.09 10.76 -7.45
C ASN A 218 -6.08 10.09 -6.07
N ALA A 219 -5.04 9.30 -5.75
CA ALA A 219 -4.92 8.68 -4.45
C ALA A 219 -4.83 9.75 -3.35
N ARG A 220 -5.49 9.48 -2.22
CA ARG A 220 -5.59 10.39 -1.08
C ARG A 220 -4.57 10.08 0.00
N LYS A 221 -4.10 8.84 0.08
CA LYS A 221 -3.16 8.39 1.10
C LYS A 221 -1.92 7.76 0.47
N LEU A 222 -0.76 8.11 0.99
CA LEU A 222 0.52 7.54 0.55
C LEU A 222 1.32 7.06 1.76
N ARG A 223 1.76 5.82 1.72
CA ARG A 223 2.77 5.27 2.63
C ARG A 223 3.92 4.71 1.80
N ILE A 224 5.15 5.17 2.07
CA ILE A 224 6.36 4.60 1.49
C ILE A 224 7.37 4.45 2.62
N GLU A 225 7.72 3.22 2.94
CA GLU A 225 8.70 2.89 3.98
C GLU A 225 9.90 2.15 3.39
N ASN A 226 11.05 2.34 4.03
CA ASN A 226 12.32 1.69 3.70
C ASN A 226 12.84 2.03 2.28
N TYR A 227 12.51 3.22 1.76
CA TYR A 227 13.05 3.77 0.51
C TYR A 227 13.75 5.11 0.78
N ARG A 228 14.86 5.36 0.07
CA ARG A 228 15.39 6.73 -0.05
C ARG A 228 14.62 7.49 -1.12
N MET A 229 13.84 8.46 -0.68
CA MET A 229 13.02 9.30 -1.55
C MET A 229 13.75 10.60 -1.90
N VAL A 230 13.86 10.87 -3.21
CA VAL A 230 14.29 12.16 -3.76
C VAL A 230 13.13 12.67 -4.61
N MET A 231 12.27 13.49 -4.01
CA MET A 231 11.08 14.03 -4.68
C MET A 231 10.82 15.45 -4.21
N SER A 232 10.12 16.23 -5.03
CA SER A 232 9.69 17.56 -4.61
C SER A 232 8.43 17.45 -3.74
N VAL A 233 8.34 18.29 -2.69
CA VAL A 233 7.11 18.51 -1.92
C VAL A 233 5.90 18.83 -2.80
N GLU A 234 6.09 19.45 -3.98
CA GLU A 234 5.02 19.69 -4.95
C GLU A 234 4.24 18.43 -5.30
N GLN A 235 4.94 17.32 -5.46
CA GLN A 235 4.35 16.04 -5.86
C GLN A 235 3.60 15.33 -4.73
N LEU A 236 3.65 15.88 -3.51
CA LEU A 236 3.04 15.33 -2.32
C LEU A 236 1.82 16.14 -1.84
N LYS A 237 1.69 17.40 -2.29
CA LYS A 237 0.69 18.34 -1.76
C LYS A 237 -0.75 17.92 -2.00
N HIS A 238 -1.06 17.01 -2.93
CA HIS A 238 -2.43 16.54 -3.14
C HIS A 238 -2.87 15.49 -2.11
N PHE A 239 -1.96 14.71 -1.53
CA PHE A 239 -2.32 13.67 -0.56
C PHE A 239 -2.87 14.25 0.75
N ASP A 240 -3.92 13.63 1.28
CA ASP A 240 -4.52 13.95 2.57
C ASP A 240 -3.74 13.37 3.75
N GLU A 241 -3.18 12.17 3.54
CA GLU A 241 -2.35 11.46 4.53
C GLU A 241 -1.05 10.97 3.89
N ILE A 242 0.06 11.16 4.59
CA ILE A 242 1.40 10.81 4.11
C ILE A 242 2.18 10.14 5.24
N HIS A 243 2.86 9.04 4.94
CA HIS A 243 3.92 8.46 5.76
C HIS A 243 5.11 8.11 4.86
N LEU A 244 6.23 8.84 4.97
CA LEU A 244 7.39 8.63 4.11
C LEU A 244 8.69 8.63 4.92
N ASP A 245 9.65 7.81 4.48
CA ASP A 245 11.07 8.03 4.79
C ASP A 245 11.63 9.12 3.87
N TYR A 246 11.84 10.32 4.42
CA TYR A 246 12.23 11.50 3.65
C TYR A 246 13.65 11.93 4.04
N TRP A 247 14.59 11.84 3.09
CA TRP A 247 16.02 11.87 3.40
C TRP A 247 16.65 13.26 3.33
N GLU A 248 16.25 14.08 2.36
CA GLU A 248 16.80 15.42 2.16
C GLU A 248 15.67 16.43 2.29
N PHE A 249 15.61 17.12 3.43
CA PHE A 249 14.50 17.99 3.77
C PHE A 249 14.99 19.39 4.14
N SER A 250 14.54 20.40 3.39
CA SER A 250 14.88 21.81 3.64
C SER A 250 13.84 22.50 4.54
N VAL A 251 14.19 23.66 5.10
CA VAL A 251 13.19 24.48 5.81
C VAL A 251 12.10 24.98 4.86
N GLU A 252 12.46 25.28 3.60
CA GLU A 252 11.52 25.69 2.56
C GLU A 252 10.46 24.62 2.29
N ASP A 253 10.85 23.34 2.28
CA ASP A 253 9.92 22.22 2.18
C ASP A 253 8.88 22.24 3.31
N VAL A 254 9.29 22.50 4.56
CA VAL A 254 8.36 22.61 5.71
C VAL A 254 7.39 23.76 5.51
N VAL A 255 7.89 24.91 5.05
CA VAL A 255 7.09 26.11 4.82
C VAL A 255 6.05 25.85 3.74
N GLU A 256 6.41 25.16 2.67
CA GLU A 256 5.48 24.75 1.62
C GLU A 256 4.44 23.76 2.12
N LEU A 257 4.87 22.73 2.87
CA LEU A 257 3.96 21.75 3.46
C LEU A 257 2.98 22.42 4.43
N LYS A 258 3.45 23.33 5.29
CA LYS A 258 2.61 24.17 6.17
C LYS A 258 1.56 24.90 5.34
N LYS A 259 1.96 25.61 4.28
CA LYS A 259 1.04 26.38 3.42
C LYS A 259 -0.01 25.48 2.76
N ALA A 260 0.40 24.32 2.26
CA ALA A 260 -0.52 23.35 1.66
C ALA A 260 -1.53 22.80 2.68
N PHE A 261 -1.06 22.54 3.91
CA PHE A 261 -1.88 22.04 4.99
C PHE A 261 -2.92 23.08 5.43
N LEU A 262 -2.51 24.33 5.64
CA LEU A 262 -3.40 25.44 6.01
C LEU A 262 -4.46 25.76 4.93
N LYS A 263 -4.11 25.62 3.66
CA LYS A 263 -5.04 25.80 2.52
C LYS A 263 -5.95 24.60 2.27
N SER A 264 -5.71 23.46 2.90
CA SER A 264 -6.62 22.32 2.80
C SER A 264 -7.90 22.65 3.57
N TYR A 265 -9.04 22.67 2.86
CA TYR A 265 -10.37 22.92 3.43
C TYR A 265 -10.86 21.72 4.28
N GLY A 266 -10.04 21.24 5.21
CA GLY A 266 -10.32 20.10 6.08
C GLY A 266 -9.93 18.73 5.52
N SER A 267 -9.44 18.63 4.27
CA SER A 267 -9.12 17.33 3.68
C SER A 267 -7.86 16.68 4.27
N LYS A 268 -6.84 17.49 4.60
CA LYS A 268 -5.57 16.99 5.16
C LYS A 268 -5.67 16.81 6.66
N THR A 269 -5.23 15.63 7.10
CA THR A 269 -5.35 15.17 8.48
C THR A 269 -4.00 14.93 9.13
N HIS A 270 -3.10 14.19 8.46
CA HIS A 270 -1.82 13.80 9.05
C HIS A 270 -0.73 13.52 8.01
N TRP A 271 0.39 14.22 8.09
CA TRP A 271 1.62 13.92 7.36
C TRP A 271 2.74 13.58 8.35
N LYS A 272 3.43 12.46 8.12
CA LYS A 272 4.58 12.01 8.90
C LYS A 272 5.75 11.72 7.98
N LEU A 273 6.84 12.42 8.20
CA LEU A 273 8.08 12.28 7.46
C LEU A 273 9.13 11.78 8.43
N MET A 274 9.52 10.51 8.30
CA MET A 274 10.65 9.95 9.02
C MET A 274 11.93 10.57 8.49
N LEU A 275 12.88 10.85 9.38
CA LEU A 275 14.14 11.50 9.07
C LEU A 275 15.31 10.57 9.50
N PRO A 276 15.64 9.53 8.71
CA PRO A 276 16.53 8.45 9.12
C PRO A 276 17.97 8.88 9.46
N GLU A 277 18.44 9.97 8.86
CA GLU A 277 19.79 10.53 9.06
C GLU A 277 19.78 11.90 9.76
N PHE A 278 18.66 12.28 10.39
CA PHE A 278 18.60 13.51 11.14
C PHE A 278 19.52 13.43 12.35
N THR A 279 20.61 14.19 12.30
CA THR A 279 21.45 14.46 13.47
C THR A 279 21.04 15.81 14.03
N ASP A 280 21.10 15.96 15.36
CA ASP A 280 20.85 17.24 16.05
C ASP A 280 21.76 18.39 15.57
N ASN A 281 22.77 18.10 14.74
CA ASN A 281 23.65 19.07 14.07
C ASN A 281 23.06 19.66 12.78
N SER A 282 21.83 19.33 12.40
CA SER A 282 21.18 19.93 11.23
C SER A 282 20.66 21.34 11.55
N ASN A 283 20.93 22.30 10.66
CA ASN A 283 20.45 23.68 10.79
C ASN A 283 18.92 23.81 10.74
N LEU A 284 18.19 22.74 10.37
CA LEU A 284 16.74 22.75 10.19
C LEU A 284 16.01 23.27 11.43
N GLN A 285 16.47 22.92 12.64
CA GLN A 285 15.86 23.43 13.85
C GLN A 285 15.99 24.96 13.97
N GLU A 286 17.19 25.50 13.76
CA GLU A 286 17.45 26.93 13.85
C GLU A 286 16.72 27.70 12.75
N GLU A 287 16.73 27.15 11.54
CA GLU A 287 15.99 27.68 10.38
C GLU A 287 14.48 27.70 10.64
N LEU A 288 13.92 26.64 11.24
CA LEU A 288 12.52 26.61 11.65
C LEU A 288 12.21 27.63 12.74
N ILE A 289 13.11 27.85 13.70
CA ILE A 289 12.96 28.89 14.72
C ILE A 289 12.98 30.28 14.07
N ASP A 290 13.83 30.51 13.07
CA ASP A 290 13.85 31.77 12.31
C ASP A 290 12.53 31.98 11.53
N LYS A 291 12.06 30.95 10.80
CA LYS A 291 10.83 31.04 10.00
C LYS A 291 9.55 31.08 10.83
N PHE A 292 9.46 30.27 11.87
CA PHE A 292 8.23 30.01 12.64
C PHE A 292 8.28 30.56 14.07
N LYS A 293 9.35 31.25 14.48
CA LYS A 293 9.55 31.72 15.85
C LYS A 293 9.67 30.57 16.86
N ASN A 294 9.71 30.91 18.14
CA ASN A 294 9.95 29.95 19.22
C ASN A 294 8.87 28.84 19.27
N PRO A 295 9.25 27.56 19.28
CA PRO A 295 8.31 26.45 19.50
C PRO A 295 7.83 26.37 20.94
N PHE A 296 6.74 25.65 21.13
CA PHE A 296 6.45 24.98 22.39
C PHE A 296 7.38 23.75 22.52
N TYR A 297 8.07 23.63 23.64
CA TYR A 297 9.04 22.57 23.88
C TYR A 297 8.65 21.77 25.12
N VAL A 298 8.66 20.44 25.00
CA VAL A 298 8.53 19.53 26.14
C VAL A 298 9.89 18.83 26.31
N GLU A 299 10.39 18.74 27.54
CA GLU A 299 11.76 18.29 27.84
C GLU A 299 12.06 16.82 27.45
N THR A 300 11.06 16.05 27.01
CA THR A 300 11.26 14.66 26.59
C THR A 300 11.66 14.56 25.12
N PRO A 301 12.69 13.75 24.77
CA PRO A 301 13.14 13.57 23.38
C PRO A 301 12.05 13.07 22.42
N GLU A 302 11.05 12.37 22.94
CA GLU A 302 9.94 11.81 22.16
C GLU A 302 8.89 12.85 21.79
N GLU A 303 8.69 13.89 22.60
CA GLU A 303 7.72 14.93 22.32
C GLU A 303 8.28 16.05 21.44
N GLY A 304 9.59 16.32 21.53
CA GLY A 304 10.27 17.26 20.64
C GLY A 304 9.72 18.69 20.69
N ARG A 305 9.88 19.42 19.59
CA ARG A 305 9.44 20.82 19.43
C ARG A 305 8.16 20.87 18.64
N LYS A 306 7.20 21.70 19.07
CA LYS A 306 5.89 21.85 18.45
C LYS A 306 5.63 23.32 18.10
N TRP A 307 5.19 23.56 16.87
CA TRP A 307 4.63 24.84 16.43
C TRP A 307 3.14 24.67 16.16
N PHE A 308 2.35 25.68 16.52
CA PHE A 308 0.90 25.65 16.35
C PHE A 308 0.44 26.81 15.47
N PHE A 309 -0.33 26.51 14.42
CA PHE A 309 -0.89 27.50 13.51
C PHE A 309 -2.40 27.38 13.45
N LYS A 310 -3.09 28.49 13.68
CA LYS A 310 -4.56 28.54 13.66
C LYS A 310 -5.08 28.39 12.23
N PHE A 311 -6.00 27.46 12.02
CA PHE A 311 -6.86 27.49 10.83
C PHE A 311 -7.90 28.60 10.96
N GLU A 312 -8.00 29.47 9.96
CA GLU A 312 -8.92 30.58 9.94
C GLU A 312 -10.38 30.09 9.98
N GLY A 313 -11.21 30.72 10.83
CA GLY A 313 -12.64 30.42 10.95
C GLY A 313 -13.01 29.07 11.59
N THR A 314 -12.05 28.24 12.01
CA THR A 314 -12.34 26.93 12.64
C THR A 314 -11.98 26.91 14.13
N MET A 315 -12.18 25.78 14.82
CA MET A 315 -11.65 25.52 16.18
C MET A 315 -10.48 24.53 16.16
N GLU A 316 -9.77 24.46 15.03
CA GLU A 316 -8.65 23.55 14.83
C GLU A 316 -7.33 24.31 14.71
N VAL A 317 -6.23 23.62 14.95
CA VAL A 317 -4.87 24.11 14.70
C VAL A 317 -4.08 23.06 13.92
N LEU A 318 -3.15 23.53 13.09
CA LEU A 318 -2.07 22.73 12.56
C LEU A 318 -0.99 22.64 13.63
N SER A 319 -0.67 21.43 14.07
CA SER A 319 0.51 21.12 14.88
C SER A 319 1.62 20.63 13.96
N ILE A 320 2.76 21.33 13.96
CA ILE A 320 3.99 20.87 13.33
C ILE A 320 4.92 20.40 14.45
N GLN A 321 5.28 19.13 14.47
CA GLN A 321 6.15 18.56 15.49
C GLN A 321 7.45 18.08 14.86
N LEU A 322 8.58 18.53 15.41
CA LEU A 322 9.92 18.06 15.06
C LEU A 322 10.52 17.28 16.23
N THR A 323 10.93 16.05 15.96
CA THR A 323 11.68 15.19 16.89
C THR A 323 13.02 14.79 16.25
N SER A 324 13.87 14.07 17.00
CA SER A 324 15.11 13.51 16.45
C SER A 324 14.90 12.43 15.38
N ARG A 325 13.67 11.93 15.19
CA ARG A 325 13.37 10.82 14.26
C ARG A 325 12.39 11.15 13.15
N HIS A 326 11.59 12.19 13.32
CA HIS A 326 10.54 12.54 12.36
C HIS A 326 10.07 13.99 12.50
N LEU A 327 9.52 14.49 11.40
CA LEU A 327 8.64 15.65 11.34
C LEU A 327 7.20 15.17 11.13
N SER A 328 6.24 15.72 11.87
CA SER A 328 4.82 15.53 11.61
C SER A 328 4.06 16.84 11.48
N LEU A 329 3.04 16.84 10.63
CA LEU A 329 2.04 17.90 10.48
C LEU A 329 0.67 17.27 10.72
N GLU A 330 -0.06 17.75 11.71
CA GLU A 330 -1.34 17.18 12.11
C GLU A 330 -2.40 18.27 12.32
N ARG A 331 -3.61 18.03 11.82
CA ARG A 331 -4.80 18.82 12.17
C ARG A 331 -5.35 18.32 13.49
N ILE A 332 -5.31 19.16 14.52
CA ILE A 332 -5.86 18.82 15.84
C ILE A 332 -6.89 19.86 16.28
N ALA A 333 -7.88 19.44 17.06
CA ALA A 333 -8.78 20.36 17.73
C ALA A 333 -8.00 21.24 18.73
N MET A 334 -8.34 22.51 18.85
CA MET A 334 -7.65 23.46 19.73
C MET A 334 -7.62 23.01 21.19
N GLU A 335 -8.67 22.31 21.64
CA GLU A 335 -8.74 21.71 22.97
C GLU A 335 -7.65 20.68 23.25
N LYS A 336 -7.15 19.99 22.21
CA LYS A 336 -6.06 19.01 22.29
C LYS A 336 -4.67 19.68 22.39
N VAL A 337 -4.57 20.99 22.20
CA VAL A 337 -3.33 21.73 22.43
C VAL A 337 -3.11 21.83 23.95
N PRO A 338 -1.93 21.42 24.47
CA PRO A 338 -1.59 21.57 25.88
C PRO A 338 -1.81 23.00 26.36
N GLU A 339 -2.31 23.20 27.57
CA GLU A 339 -2.67 24.53 28.08
C GLU A 339 -1.50 25.52 27.99
N GLU A 340 -0.30 25.08 28.38
CA GLU A 340 0.94 25.87 28.28
C GLU A 340 1.38 26.14 26.85
N GLY A 341 0.98 25.27 25.90
CA GLY A 341 1.23 25.39 24.47
C GLY A 341 0.29 26.38 23.78
N ARG A 342 -0.87 26.70 24.36
CA ARG A 342 -1.88 27.58 23.73
C ARG A 342 -1.36 29.01 23.48
N LYS A 343 -0.44 29.50 24.31
CA LYS A 343 0.21 30.82 24.11
C LYS A 343 1.15 30.88 22.89
N PHE A 344 1.52 29.72 22.34
CA PHE A 344 2.36 29.61 21.15
C PHE A 344 1.54 29.44 19.87
N ILE A 345 0.20 29.49 19.93
CA ILE A 345 -0.65 29.44 18.74
C ILE A 345 -0.45 30.72 17.92
N GLN A 346 -0.07 30.55 16.67
CA GLN A 346 0.19 31.62 15.73
C GLN A 346 -1.01 31.78 14.78
N PHE A 347 -1.33 33.02 14.46
CA PHE A 347 -2.33 33.36 13.44
C PHE A 347 -1.57 33.71 12.17
N ASP A 348 -1.88 33.03 11.06
CA ASP A 348 -1.20 33.30 9.79
C ASP A 348 -1.62 34.70 9.32
N SER A 349 -0.68 35.64 9.30
CA SER A 349 -0.95 37.03 8.92
C SER A 349 -0.96 37.24 7.39
N GLU A 350 -0.75 36.18 6.60
CA GLU A 350 -0.69 36.26 5.13
C GLU A 350 -2.07 36.27 4.44
N THR A 351 -3.20 36.14 5.14
CA THR A 351 -4.56 36.29 4.55
C THR A 351 -5.13 37.71 4.57
N GLN A 352 -4.43 38.69 5.16
CA GLN A 352 -4.78 40.09 4.94
C GLN A 352 -4.04 40.62 3.71
N ILE A 353 -4.69 40.61 2.54
CA ILE A 353 -4.64 41.63 1.47
C ILE A 353 -5.43 41.09 0.26
N ASN A 354 -6.69 41.50 0.14
CA ASN A 354 -7.25 42.28 -0.98
C ASN A 354 -8.77 42.35 -0.80
N TYR A 355 -9.24 43.52 -0.39
CA TYR A 355 -10.65 43.93 -0.41
C TYR A 355 -11.13 44.14 -1.84
#